data_AF-A0A1Q8ECJ7-F1
#
_entry.id   AF-A0A1Q8ECJ7-F1
#
_cell.length_a   1.000
_cell.length_b   1.000
_cell.length_c   1.000
_cell.angle_alpha   90.00
_cell.angle_beta   90.00
_cell.angle_gamma   90.00
#
_symmetry.space_group_name_H-M   'P 1'
#
loop_
_entity.id
_entity.type
_entity.pdbx_description
1 polymer ?
#
loop_
_entity_poly.entity_id
_entity_poly.type
_entity_poly.pdbx_seq_one_letter_code
_entity_poly.pdbx_strand_id
1 'polypeptide(L)'
;MTYYKCLYQSPLGPLSLIATDKGLRGIWFEDQKYFERGVTETPIMVEHPILKQATLLLDAYFAGQAVDLSLLSLDLSATPFQKAVWQFLQEIPCGQTVTYGQIAKSLGILSGQAVGGAVGKNPISILIPCHRVVGRKGQLTGYAGGIEKKRWLLAHEALMKKEEEDVSIL
;
A
#
# COMPACT_ATOMS: atom_id res chain seq x y z
N MET A 1 6.32 6.20 22.85
CA MET A 1 5.09 5.72 22.16
C MET A 1 5.36 4.29 21.80
N THR A 2 4.54 3.35 22.26
CA THR A 2 4.86 1.94 22.05
C THR A 2 4.61 1.54 20.60
N TYR A 3 5.57 0.82 20.03
CA TYR A 3 5.44 0.20 18.72
C TYR A 3 5.37 -1.31 18.90
N TYR A 4 4.41 -1.95 18.24
CA TYR A 4 4.26 -3.41 18.18
C TYR A 4 4.57 -3.86 16.77
N LYS A 5 5.24 -5.00 16.62
CA LYS A 5 5.65 -5.52 15.32
C LYS A 5 5.34 -7.00 15.19
N CYS A 6 4.96 -7.38 13.97
CA CYS A 6 5.00 -8.76 13.51
C CYS A 6 5.60 -8.82 12.10
N LEU A 7 6.08 -9.99 11.71
CA LEU A 7 6.53 -10.26 10.34
C LEU A 7 5.46 -11.10 9.64
N TYR A 8 5.03 -10.63 8.48
CA TYR A 8 4.10 -11.35 7.61
C TYR A 8 4.87 -11.95 6.44
N GLN A 9 4.67 -13.24 6.17
CA GLN A 9 5.30 -13.93 5.05
C GLN A 9 4.41 -13.82 3.82
N SER A 10 4.82 -13.01 2.84
CA SER A 10 4.09 -12.87 1.58
C SER A 10 4.75 -13.65 0.44
N PRO A 11 4.03 -13.90 -0.68
CA PRO A 11 4.63 -14.42 -1.92
C PRO A 11 5.79 -13.58 -2.47
N LEU A 12 5.94 -12.34 -2.00
CA LEU A 12 6.96 -11.37 -2.42
C LEU A 12 8.09 -11.17 -1.40
N GLY A 13 8.15 -12.04 -0.39
CA GLY A 13 9.08 -11.96 0.74
C GLY A 13 8.45 -11.37 2.01
N PRO A 14 9.24 -11.20 3.07
CA PRO A 14 8.74 -10.73 4.35
C PRO A 14 8.27 -9.27 4.31
N LEU A 15 7.15 -9.03 4.98
CA LEU A 15 6.60 -7.71 5.28
C LEU A 15 6.75 -7.42 6.78
N SER A 16 7.28 -6.26 7.13
CA SER A 16 7.22 -5.71 8.48
C SER A 16 5.91 -4.97 8.66
N LEU A 17 5.09 -5.43 9.60
CA LEU A 17 3.86 -4.75 10.02
C LEU A 17 4.11 -4.12 11.38
N ILE A 18 3.86 -2.82 11.50
CA ILE A 18 4.01 -2.09 12.75
C ILE A 18 2.71 -1.40 13.11
N ALA A 19 2.31 -1.50 14.37
CA ALA A 19 1.18 -0.81 14.95
C ALA A 19 1.62 0.01 16.17
N THR A 20 0.82 1.00 16.53
CA THR A 20 0.84 1.66 17.84
C THR A 20 -0.48 1.35 18.55
N ASP A 21 -0.64 1.84 19.77
CA ASP A 21 -1.92 1.78 20.49
C ASP A 21 -3.07 2.50 19.74
N LYS A 22 -2.76 3.33 18.73
CA LYS A 22 -3.75 4.12 17.97
C LYS A 22 -4.18 3.47 16.66
N GLY A 23 -3.35 2.62 16.06
CA GLY A 23 -3.57 2.22 14.68
C GLY A 23 -2.38 1.50 14.04
N LEU A 24 -2.61 0.97 12.84
CA LEU A 24 -1.56 0.45 11.98
C LEU A 24 -0.68 1.63 11.53
N ARG A 25 0.60 1.53 11.82
CA ARG A 25 1.61 2.54 11.51
C ARG A 25 2.21 2.36 10.13
N GLY A 26 2.37 1.11 9.71
CA GLY A 26 2.85 0.78 8.37
C GLY A 26 2.98 -0.71 8.07
N ILE A 27 3.13 -0.99 6.78
CA ILE A 27 3.42 -2.26 6.15
C ILE A 27 4.55 -1.98 5.16
N TRP A 28 5.71 -2.58 5.37
CA TRP A 28 6.88 -2.38 4.53
C TRP A 28 7.41 -3.73 4.06
N PHE A 29 7.80 -3.82 2.78
CA PHE A 29 8.73 -4.87 2.38
C PHE A 29 10.05 -4.66 3.11
N GLU A 30 10.67 -5.75 3.55
CA GLU A 30 12.05 -5.72 4.03
C GLU A 30 12.94 -5.01 3.00
N ASP A 31 13.85 -4.16 3.49
CA ASP A 31 14.77 -3.32 2.73
C ASP A 31 14.14 -2.32 1.74
N GLN A 32 12.83 -2.04 1.82
CA GLN A 32 12.24 -1.02 0.95
C GLN A 32 12.82 0.38 1.24
N LYS A 33 12.83 1.27 0.25
CA LYS A 33 13.51 2.59 0.31
C LYS A 33 13.21 3.45 1.56
N TYR A 34 12.02 3.32 2.14
CA TYR A 34 11.61 4.03 3.35
C TYR A 34 11.18 3.05 4.47
N PHE A 35 11.90 1.93 4.59
CA PHE A 35 11.65 0.88 5.57
C PHE A 35 11.47 1.45 6.98
N GLU A 36 10.35 1.11 7.61
CA GLU A 36 9.96 1.49 8.99
C GLU A 36 10.13 2.99 9.32
N ARG A 37 10.04 3.86 8.30
CA ARG A 37 10.28 5.28 8.46
C ARG A 37 9.36 5.90 9.51
N GLY A 38 9.96 6.59 10.49
CA GLY A 38 9.23 7.30 11.54
C GLY A 38 8.84 6.40 12.73
N VAL A 39 9.43 5.22 12.82
CA VAL A 39 9.51 4.39 14.03
C VAL A 39 10.78 4.82 14.78
N THR A 40 10.61 5.35 15.99
CA THR A 40 11.71 5.98 16.75
C THR A 40 12.21 5.12 17.91
N GLU A 41 11.44 4.11 18.30
CA GLU A 41 11.76 3.18 19.39
C GLU A 41 11.77 1.76 18.81
N THR A 42 12.48 0.83 19.48
CA THR A 42 12.51 -0.56 19.03
C THR A 42 11.13 -1.19 19.20
N PRO A 43 10.49 -1.72 18.14
CA PRO A 43 9.19 -2.34 18.27
C PRO A 43 9.24 -3.62 19.09
N ILE A 44 8.19 -3.85 19.89
CA ILE A 44 7.98 -5.07 20.64
C ILE A 44 7.38 -6.13 19.72
N MET A 45 8.04 -7.28 19.60
CA MET A 45 7.52 -8.42 18.85
C MET A 45 6.44 -9.12 19.68
N VAL A 46 5.18 -8.95 19.29
CA VAL A 46 4.04 -9.49 20.05
C VAL A 46 2.81 -9.64 19.14
N GLU A 47 1.89 -10.52 19.53
CA GLU A 47 0.55 -10.51 18.97
C GLU A 47 -0.19 -9.22 19.37
N HIS A 48 -0.74 -8.51 18.39
CA HIS A 48 -1.48 -7.29 18.61
C HIS A 48 -2.76 -7.31 17.75
N PRO A 49 -3.93 -6.91 18.27
CA PRO A 49 -5.20 -7.00 17.53
C PRO A 49 -5.16 -6.31 16.15
N ILE A 50 -4.54 -5.13 16.07
CA ILE A 50 -4.40 -4.37 14.82
C ILE A 50 -3.48 -5.10 13.83
N LEU A 51 -2.39 -5.72 14.32
CA LEU A 51 -1.48 -6.48 13.48
C LEU A 51 -2.16 -7.74 12.94
N LYS A 52 -2.95 -8.42 13.78
CA LYS A 52 -3.76 -9.58 13.37
C LYS A 52 -4.77 -9.19 12.29
N GLN A 53 -5.43 -8.05 12.43
CA GLN A 53 -6.37 -7.56 11.41
C GLN A 53 -5.67 -7.20 10.10
N ALA A 54 -4.51 -6.53 10.16
CA ALA A 54 -3.70 -6.26 8.98
C ALA A 54 -3.23 -7.54 8.28
N THR A 55 -2.82 -8.56 9.04
CA THR A 55 -2.50 -9.90 8.52
C THR A 55 -3.68 -10.52 7.78
N LEU A 56 -4.89 -10.50 8.36
CA LEU A 56 -6.08 -11.05 7.71
C LEU A 56 -6.43 -10.33 6.39
N LEU A 57 -6.24 -9.01 6.33
CA LEU A 57 -6.43 -8.25 5.10
C LEU A 57 -5.37 -8.60 4.04
N LEU A 58 -4.12 -8.82 4.44
CA LEU A 58 -3.08 -9.28 3.52
C LEU A 58 -3.36 -10.71 3.03
N ASP A 59 -3.82 -11.60 3.91
CA ASP A 59 -4.22 -12.97 3.53
C ASP A 59 -5.34 -12.95 2.48
N ALA A 60 -6.39 -12.15 2.72
CA ALA A 60 -7.48 -11.96 1.76
C ALA A 60 -6.95 -11.40 0.42
N TYR A 61 -6.10 -10.37 0.46
CA TYR A 61 -5.51 -9.77 -0.74
C TYR A 61 -4.71 -10.80 -1.56
N PHE A 62 -3.80 -11.54 -0.92
CA PHE A 62 -2.98 -12.53 -1.61
C PHE A 62 -3.77 -13.77 -2.04
N ALA A 63 -4.91 -14.05 -1.40
CA ALA A 63 -5.88 -15.05 -1.85
C ALA A 63 -6.77 -14.58 -3.02
N GLY A 64 -6.58 -13.36 -3.53
CA GLY A 64 -7.33 -12.82 -4.64
C GLY A 64 -8.70 -12.25 -4.26
N GLN A 65 -8.94 -12.00 -2.98
CA GLN A 65 -10.20 -11.44 -2.49
C GLN A 65 -10.16 -9.92 -2.42
N ALA A 66 -11.33 -9.29 -2.56
CA ALA A 66 -11.47 -7.85 -2.34
C ALA A 66 -11.19 -7.50 -0.87
N VAL A 67 -10.50 -6.39 -0.64
CA VAL A 67 -10.12 -5.91 0.70
C VAL A 67 -10.63 -4.51 0.94
N ASP A 68 -11.21 -4.28 2.12
CA ASP A 68 -11.65 -2.97 2.57
C ASP A 68 -10.77 -2.47 3.73
N LEU A 69 -10.01 -1.40 3.48
CA LEU A 69 -9.15 -0.76 4.48
C LEU A 69 -9.94 -0.01 5.54
N SER A 70 -11.21 0.34 5.30
CA SER A 70 -12.04 1.08 6.26
C SER A 70 -12.22 0.34 7.59
N LEU A 71 -12.04 -0.98 7.56
CA LEU A 71 -12.09 -1.86 8.72
C LEU A 71 -10.87 -1.72 9.64
N LEU A 72 -9.78 -1.08 9.19
CA LEU A 72 -8.51 -1.01 9.90
C LEU A 72 -8.20 0.42 10.38
N SER A 73 -8.04 0.61 11.69
CA SER A 73 -7.56 1.87 12.26
C SER A 73 -6.13 2.17 11.81
N LEU A 74 -5.89 3.35 11.25
CA LEU A 74 -4.56 3.78 10.76
C LEU A 74 -3.98 4.91 11.62
N ASP A 75 -2.69 4.81 11.97
CA ASP A 75 -1.93 5.85 12.68
C ASP A 75 -0.84 6.45 11.77
N LEU A 76 -1.29 7.17 10.75
CA LEU A 76 -0.41 7.72 9.72
C LEU A 76 0.06 9.13 10.07
N SER A 77 1.35 9.29 10.39
CA SER A 77 2.02 10.59 10.36
C SER A 77 2.26 11.02 8.90
N ALA A 78 1.50 12.02 8.46
CA ALA A 78 1.49 12.52 7.09
C ALA A 78 1.34 14.04 7.06
N THR A 79 1.96 14.70 6.08
CA THR A 79 1.58 16.08 5.75
C THR A 79 0.18 16.11 5.11
N PRO A 80 -0.52 17.27 5.09
CA PRO A 80 -1.80 17.39 4.39
C PRO A 80 -1.73 16.93 2.92
N PHE A 81 -0.62 17.25 2.24
CA PHE A 81 -0.35 16.81 0.87
C PHE A 81 -0.21 15.29 0.75
N GLN A 82 0.55 14.65 1.65
CA GLN A 82 0.68 13.19 1.66
C GLN A 82 -0.66 12.52 1.93
N LYS A 83 -1.45 13.03 2.89
CA LYS A 83 -2.77 12.51 3.21
C LYS A 83 -3.70 12.55 2.00
N ALA A 84 -3.76 13.68 1.29
CA ALA A 84 -4.57 13.82 0.08
C ALA A 84 -4.14 12.83 -1.02
N VAL A 85 -2.83 12.66 -1.25
CA VAL A 85 -2.33 11.68 -2.21
C VAL A 85 -2.69 10.25 -1.80
N TRP A 86 -2.49 9.87 -0.53
CA TRP A 86 -2.76 8.51 -0.05
C TRP A 86 -4.26 8.19 0.02
N GLN A 87 -5.12 9.18 0.23
CA GLN A 87 -6.57 9.04 0.08
C GLN A 87 -6.92 8.75 -1.38
N PHE A 88 -6.40 9.54 -2.33
CA PHE A 88 -6.60 9.27 -3.76
C PHE A 88 -6.12 7.86 -4.15
N LEU A 89 -5.00 7.38 -3.60
CA LEU A 89 -4.52 6.02 -3.90
C LEU A 89 -5.56 4.95 -3.55
N GLN A 90 -6.27 5.10 -2.43
CA GLN A 90 -7.28 4.14 -1.98
C GLN A 90 -8.51 4.10 -2.90
N GLU A 91 -8.76 5.16 -3.66
CA GLU A 91 -9.85 5.26 -4.62
C GLU A 91 -9.55 4.55 -5.94
N ILE A 92 -8.28 4.20 -6.21
CA ILE A 92 -7.90 3.50 -7.44
C ILE A 92 -8.39 2.05 -7.34
N PRO A 93 -9.29 1.57 -8.21
CA PRO A 93 -9.81 0.20 -8.11
C PRO A 93 -8.74 -0.87 -8.30
N CYS A 94 -8.99 -2.06 -7.73
CA CYS A 94 -8.15 -3.23 -7.97
C CYS A 94 -8.06 -3.55 -9.46
N GLY A 95 -6.86 -3.88 -9.94
CA GLY A 95 -6.63 -4.21 -11.36
C GLY A 95 -6.64 -2.99 -12.30
N GLN A 96 -6.77 -1.77 -11.76
CA GLN A 96 -6.66 -0.53 -12.53
C GLN A 96 -5.38 0.21 -12.20
N THR A 97 -4.94 1.06 -13.14
CA THR A 97 -3.76 1.90 -12.97
C THR A 97 -4.05 3.34 -13.33
N VAL A 98 -3.30 4.25 -12.71
CA VAL A 98 -3.33 5.69 -12.99
C VAL A 98 -1.91 6.21 -13.15
N THR A 99 -1.75 7.30 -13.87
CA THR A 99 -0.45 7.96 -14.02
C THR A 99 -0.23 9.01 -12.95
N TYR A 100 1.04 9.28 -12.59
CA TYR A 100 1.38 10.39 -11.70
C TYR A 100 0.78 11.73 -12.14
N GLY A 101 0.68 11.97 -13.46
CA GLY A 101 0.07 13.18 -14.03
C GLY A 101 -1.45 13.24 -13.85
N GLN A 102 -2.14 12.10 -13.90
CA GLN A 102 -3.58 12.05 -13.62
C GLN A 102 -3.88 12.37 -12.15
N ILE A 103 -3.10 11.82 -11.22
CA ILE A 103 -3.22 12.16 -9.79
C ILE A 103 -2.96 13.65 -9.59
N ALA A 104 -1.88 14.18 -10.18
CA ALA A 104 -1.53 15.59 -10.07
C ALA A 104 -2.67 16.49 -10.58
N LYS A 105 -3.23 16.17 -11.76
CA LYS A 105 -4.38 16.88 -12.32
C LYS A 105 -5.61 16.80 -11.40
N SER A 106 -5.93 15.62 -10.87
CA SER A 106 -7.11 15.42 -10.02
C SER A 106 -7.02 16.18 -8.70
N LEU A 107 -5.81 16.32 -8.14
CA LEU A 107 -5.58 17.04 -6.89
C LEU A 107 -5.24 18.53 -7.08
N GLY A 108 -5.27 19.06 -8.31
CA GLY A 108 -4.91 20.45 -8.59
C GLY A 108 -3.42 20.77 -8.36
N ILE A 109 -2.55 19.77 -8.49
CA ILE A 109 -1.11 19.86 -8.26
C ILE A 109 -0.37 19.95 -9.59
N LEU A 110 0.53 20.93 -9.73
CA LEU A 110 1.24 21.15 -11.00
C LEU A 110 2.35 20.13 -11.28
N SER A 111 2.81 19.38 -10.25
CA SER A 111 3.99 18.52 -10.35
C SER A 111 3.68 17.04 -10.11
N GLY A 112 3.75 16.24 -11.17
CA GLY A 112 3.74 14.77 -11.06
C GLY A 112 4.94 14.21 -10.27
N GLN A 113 6.07 14.94 -10.22
CA GLN A 113 7.23 14.56 -9.41
C GLN A 113 6.95 14.72 -7.91
N ALA A 114 6.27 15.80 -7.51
CA ALA A 114 5.85 15.98 -6.11
C ALA A 114 4.90 14.86 -5.68
N VAL A 115 3.94 14.49 -6.54
CA VAL A 115 3.08 13.33 -6.33
C VAL A 115 3.92 12.05 -6.20
N GLY A 116 4.87 11.81 -7.09
CA GLY A 116 5.76 10.64 -7.00
C GLY A 116 6.51 10.56 -5.67
N GLY A 117 6.94 11.70 -5.12
CA GLY A 117 7.54 11.78 -3.79
C GLY A 117 6.59 11.42 -2.65
N ALA A 118 5.30 11.77 -2.74
CA ALA A 118 4.28 11.39 -1.77
C ALA A 118 3.88 9.91 -1.90
N VAL A 119 3.66 9.43 -3.13
CA VAL A 119 3.36 8.03 -3.45
C VAL A 119 4.47 7.11 -2.92
N GLY A 120 5.73 7.47 -3.16
CA GLY A 120 6.87 6.67 -2.72
C GLY A 120 7.01 6.60 -1.19
N LYS A 121 6.50 7.59 -0.45
CA LYS A 121 6.54 7.64 1.03
C LYS A 121 5.34 6.98 1.69
N ASN A 122 4.46 6.32 0.93
CA ASN A 122 3.36 5.54 1.49
C ASN A 122 3.91 4.50 2.50
N PRO A 123 3.51 4.56 3.78
CA PRO A 123 3.96 3.61 4.79
C PRO A 123 3.14 2.31 4.80
N ILE A 124 2.01 2.23 4.08
CA ILE A 124 1.13 1.06 4.05
C ILE A 124 1.23 0.42 2.66
N SER A 125 2.32 -0.28 2.37
CA SER A 125 2.48 -1.01 1.10
C SER A 125 1.32 -1.99 0.89
N ILE A 126 0.96 -2.22 -0.38
CA ILE A 126 -0.13 -3.10 -0.83
C ILE A 126 -1.52 -2.54 -0.51
N LEU A 127 -1.86 -2.39 0.77
CA LEU A 127 -3.21 -1.98 1.19
C LEU A 127 -3.50 -0.52 0.80
N ILE A 128 -2.54 0.41 0.92
CA ILE A 128 -2.61 1.69 0.20
C ILE A 128 -1.87 1.47 -1.14
N PRO A 129 -2.56 1.43 -2.29
CA PRO A 129 -2.05 0.75 -3.48
C PRO A 129 -1.14 1.65 -4.34
N CYS A 130 0.01 2.04 -3.78
CA CYS A 130 0.99 2.86 -4.50
C CYS A 130 1.60 2.17 -5.73
N HIS A 131 1.49 0.83 -5.85
CA HIS A 131 1.89 0.06 -7.02
C HIS A 131 0.98 0.30 -8.24
N ARG A 132 -0.27 0.75 -8.04
CA ARG A 132 -1.21 1.10 -9.12
C ARG A 132 -0.86 2.40 -9.84
N VAL A 133 0.13 3.15 -9.35
CA VAL A 133 0.58 4.40 -9.99
C VAL A 133 1.72 4.13 -10.95
N VAL A 134 1.58 4.49 -12.22
CA VAL A 134 2.57 4.25 -13.27
C VAL A 134 3.07 5.53 -13.93
N GLY A 135 4.18 5.43 -14.66
CA GLY A 135 4.69 6.49 -15.50
C GLY A 135 3.79 6.78 -16.71
N ARG A 136 4.17 7.77 -17.51
CA ARG A 136 3.47 8.10 -18.75
C ARG A 136 3.45 6.87 -19.68
N LYS A 137 2.35 6.68 -20.42
CA LYS A 137 2.15 5.51 -21.32
C LYS A 137 2.27 4.14 -20.61
N GLY A 138 1.97 4.06 -19.31
CA GLY A 138 1.98 2.80 -18.56
C GLY A 138 3.37 2.30 -18.15
N GLN A 139 4.42 3.14 -18.28
CA GLN A 139 5.78 2.72 -17.94
C GLN A 139 5.87 2.38 -16.44
N LEU A 140 6.36 1.18 -16.13
CA LEU A 140 6.71 0.82 -14.75
C LEU A 140 7.96 1.59 -14.33
N THR A 141 7.75 2.61 -13.52
CA THR A 141 8.80 3.40 -12.89
C THR A 141 8.57 3.42 -11.39
N GLY A 142 9.64 3.67 -10.62
CA GLY A 142 9.61 4.00 -9.19
C GLY A 142 8.66 3.16 -8.32
N TYR A 143 9.20 2.25 -7.53
CA TYR A 143 8.46 1.60 -6.43
C TYR A 143 9.37 1.43 -5.23
N ALA A 144 8.88 1.80 -4.04
CA ALA A 144 9.70 1.74 -2.82
C ALA A 144 10.18 0.32 -2.51
N GLY A 145 9.35 -0.70 -2.79
CA GLY A 145 9.68 -2.12 -2.61
C GLY A 145 10.39 -2.79 -3.80
N GLY A 146 10.71 -2.05 -4.86
CA GLY A 146 11.36 -2.58 -6.08
C GLY A 146 10.41 -2.90 -7.25
N ILE A 147 10.89 -2.72 -8.48
CA ILE A 147 10.05 -2.83 -9.69
C ILE A 147 9.45 -4.22 -9.89
N GLU A 148 10.17 -5.29 -9.54
CA GLU A 148 9.67 -6.65 -9.71
C GLU A 148 8.46 -6.94 -8.80
N LYS A 149 8.48 -6.45 -7.54
CA LYS A 149 7.32 -6.54 -6.64
C LYS A 149 6.11 -5.80 -7.22
N LYS A 150 6.33 -4.59 -7.76
CA LYS A 150 5.27 -3.81 -8.43
C LYS A 150 4.68 -4.54 -9.62
N ARG A 151 5.52 -5.15 -10.47
CA ARG A 151 5.08 -5.93 -11.63
C ARG A 151 4.22 -7.12 -11.19
N TRP A 152 4.66 -7.85 -10.18
CA TRP A 152 3.92 -8.99 -9.65
C TRP A 152 2.56 -8.58 -9.09
N LEU A 153 2.50 -7.51 -8.29
CA LEU A 153 1.24 -7.02 -7.71
C LEU A 153 0.24 -6.61 -8.80
N LEU A 154 0.71 -5.92 -9.84
CA LEU A 154 -0.15 -5.56 -10.97
C LEU A 154 -0.67 -6.78 -11.74
N ALA A 155 0.16 -7.82 -11.89
CA ALA A 155 -0.25 -9.07 -12.52
C ALA A 155 -1.26 -9.84 -11.67
N HIS A 156 -1.04 -9.93 -10.35
CA HIS A 156 -1.96 -10.52 -9.38
C HIS A 156 -3.34 -9.87 -9.45
N GLU A 157 -3.40 -8.53 -9.40
CA GLU A 157 -4.66 -7.80 -9.46
C GLU A 157 -5.36 -7.88 -10.83
N ALA A 158 -4.61 -8.02 -11.92
CA ALA A 158 -5.20 -8.24 -13.24
C ALA A 158 -5.95 -9.59 -13.33
N LEU A 159 -5.46 -10.62 -12.63
CA LEU A 159 -6.14 -11.91 -12.53
C LEU A 159 -7.41 -11.80 -11.67
N MET A 160 -7.32 -11.12 -10.52
CA MET A 160 -8.49 -10.86 -9.66
C MET A 160 -9.63 -10.17 -10.43
N LYS A 161 -9.30 -9.15 -11.24
CA LYS A 161 -10.29 -8.43 -12.06
C LYS A 161 -10.98 -9.34 -13.07
N LYS A 162 -10.21 -10.24 -13.70
CA LYS A 162 -10.76 -11.18 -14.69
C LYS A 162 -11.74 -12.16 -14.04
N GLU A 163 -11.40 -12.70 -12.87
CA GLU A 163 -12.27 -13.61 -12.13
C GLU A 163 -13.57 -12.93 -11.69
N GLU A 164 -13.52 -11.66 -11.26
CA GLU A 164 -14.70 -10.88 -10.92
C GLU A 164 -15.63 -10.64 -12.13
N GLU A 165 -15.06 -10.35 -13.30
CA GLU A 165 -15.81 -10.21 -14.56
C GLU A 165 -16.45 -11.52 -15.01
N ASP A 166 -15.72 -12.63 -14.93
CA ASP A 166 -16.22 -13.96 -15.32
C ASP A 166 -17.39 -14.42 -14.41
N VAL A 167 -17.35 -14.13 -13.10
CA VAL A 167 -18.44 -14.42 -12.16
C VAL A 167 -19.66 -13.52 -12.40
N SER A 168 -19.46 -12.26 -12.80
CA SER A 168 -20.56 -11.30 -13.02
C SER A 168 -21.38 -11.56 -14.29
N ILE A 169 -20.90 -12.45 -15.17
CA ILE A 169 -21.56 -12.81 -16.45
C ILE A 169 -22.39 -14.10 -16.31
N LEU A 170 -22.26 -14.83 -15.19
CA LEU A 170 -23.03 -16.04 -14.86
C LEU A 170 -24.29 -15.72 -14.06
#